data_AF-A0A2W5ZQP9-F1
#
_entry.id   AF-A0A2W5ZQP9-F1
#
_cell.length_a   1.000
_cell.length_b   1.000
_cell.length_c   1.000
_cell.angle_alpha   90.00
_cell.angle_beta   90.00
_cell.angle_gamma   90.00
#
_symmetry.space_group_name_H-M   'P 1'
#
loop_
_entity.id
_entity.type
_entity.pdbx_description
1 polymer ?
#
loop_
_entity_poly.entity_id
_entity_poly.type
_entity_poly.pdbx_seq_one_letter_code
_entity_poly.pdbx_strand_id
1 'polypeptide(L)'
;MLALKTVLAAHDHLGTLIFDEIDANVGGEIANSVGAKMKTLAAKHQVLCITHLPQVAAAAATHFIVTKEVVQGRTHSRLSEVAGKARQEEIARMLGGKSDSALKHAATLLKQS
;
A
#
# COMPACT_ATOMS: atom_id res chain seq x y z
N MET A 1 -16.62 -0.39 -5.82
CA MET A 1 -15.80 -1.20 -6.74
C MET A 1 -15.13 -2.39 -6.04
N LEU A 2 -14.44 -2.19 -4.91
CA LEU A 2 -13.76 -3.26 -4.17
C LEU A 2 -14.65 -4.49 -3.88
N ALA A 3 -15.81 -4.27 -3.25
CA ALA A 3 -16.70 -5.36 -2.87
C ALA A 3 -17.12 -6.27 -4.04
N LEU A 4 -17.41 -5.67 -5.21
CA LEU A 4 -17.74 -6.42 -6.43
C LEU A 4 -16.55 -7.23 -6.94
N LYS A 5 -15.36 -6.62 -7.04
CA LYS A 5 -14.14 -7.35 -7.43
C LYS A 5 -13.82 -8.46 -6.44
N THR A 6 -14.06 -8.29 -5.14
CA THR A 6 -13.81 -9.34 -4.15
C THR A 6 -14.70 -10.55 -4.35
N VAL A 7 -15.99 -10.33 -4.63
CA VAL A 7 -16.94 -11.41 -4.89
C VAL A 7 -16.64 -12.09 -6.22
N LEU A 8 -16.35 -11.30 -7.26
CA LEU A 8 -16.05 -11.84 -8.59
C LEU A 8 -14.72 -12.61 -8.61
N ALA A 9 -13.68 -12.14 -7.90
CA ALA A 9 -12.40 -12.82 -7.78
C ALA A 9 -12.50 -14.23 -7.19
N ALA A 10 -13.53 -14.54 -6.39
CA ALA A 10 -13.73 -15.91 -5.90
C ALA A 10 -14.11 -16.89 -7.02
N HIS A 11 -14.62 -16.38 -8.15
CA HIS A 11 -15.07 -17.14 -9.31
C HIS A 11 -14.27 -16.81 -10.59
N ASP A 12 -13.26 -15.95 -10.48
CA ASP A 12 -12.46 -15.49 -11.60
C ASP A 12 -11.15 -16.31 -11.68
N HIS A 13 -10.74 -16.70 -12.89
CA HIS A 13 -9.52 -17.49 -13.10
C HIS A 13 -8.27 -16.60 -13.26
N LEU A 14 -8.42 -15.28 -13.16
CA LEU A 14 -7.35 -14.32 -13.34
C LEU A 14 -6.42 -14.27 -12.13
N GLY A 15 -5.17 -14.70 -12.27
CA GLY A 15 -4.21 -14.78 -11.15
C GLY A 15 -3.76 -13.43 -10.57
N THR A 16 -4.02 -12.29 -11.24
CA THR A 16 -3.53 -10.96 -10.83
C THR A 16 -4.63 -9.91 -10.89
N LEU A 17 -4.76 -9.13 -9.81
CA LEU A 17 -5.72 -8.03 -9.67
C LEU A 17 -4.97 -6.71 -9.49
N ILE A 18 -5.31 -5.71 -10.31
CA ILE A 18 -4.76 -4.35 -10.21
C ILE A 18 -5.83 -3.40 -9.68
N PHE A 19 -5.46 -2.61 -8.68
CA PHE A 19 -6.25 -1.56 -8.08
C PHE A 19 -5.47 -0.25 -8.10
N ASP A 20 -6.08 0.77 -8.66
CA ASP A 20 -5.59 2.15 -8.62
C ASP A 20 -6.63 2.97 -7.86
N GLU A 21 -6.18 3.85 -6.98
CA GLU A 21 -7.01 4.71 -6.13
C GLU A 21 -8.16 3.99 -5.40
N ILE A 22 -7.93 2.78 -4.89
CA ILE A 22 -8.93 2.06 -4.07
C ILE A 22 -9.30 2.84 -2.79
N ASP A 23 -8.46 3.80 -2.43
CA ASP A 23 -8.53 4.70 -1.30
C ASP A 23 -9.23 6.05 -1.60
N ALA A 24 -9.77 6.25 -2.81
CA ALA A 24 -10.51 7.47 -3.12
C ALA A 24 -11.69 7.69 -2.16
N ASN A 25 -11.71 8.85 -1.48
CA ASN A 25 -12.68 9.23 -0.45
C ASN A 25 -12.72 8.31 0.78
N VAL A 26 -11.63 7.60 1.06
CA VAL A 26 -11.46 6.73 2.23
C VAL A 26 -10.41 7.32 3.17
N GLY A 27 -10.66 7.27 4.47
CA GLY A 27 -9.70 7.73 5.49
C GLY A 27 -9.97 7.08 6.85
N GLY A 28 -9.00 7.19 7.76
CA GLY A 28 -9.10 6.65 9.12
C GLY A 28 -9.34 5.14 9.16
N GLU A 29 -10.30 4.70 9.97
CA GLU A 29 -10.58 3.27 10.21
C GLU A 29 -11.04 2.50 8.97
N ILE A 30 -11.68 3.19 8.02
CA ILE A 30 -12.10 2.57 6.76
C ILE A 30 -10.87 2.13 5.95
N ALA A 31 -9.76 2.88 6.01
CA ALA A 31 -8.52 2.52 5.33
C ALA A 31 -7.91 1.21 5.87
N ASN A 32 -7.99 0.99 7.19
CA ASN A 32 -7.58 -0.28 7.81
C ASN A 32 -8.40 -1.45 7.25
N SER A 33 -9.72 -1.27 7.16
CA SER A 33 -10.63 -2.28 6.60
C SER A 33 -10.35 -2.58 5.12
N VAL A 34 -9.98 -1.55 4.33
CA VAL A 34 -9.56 -1.74 2.93
C VAL A 34 -8.27 -2.55 2.85
N GLY A 35 -7.25 -2.20 3.65
CA GLY A 35 -5.99 -2.96 3.72
C GLY A 35 -6.21 -4.42 4.10
N ALA A 36 -7.05 -4.70 5.11
CA ALA A 36 -7.41 -6.06 5.51
C ALA A 36 -8.09 -6.85 4.38
N LYS A 37 -9.00 -6.21 3.63
CA LYS A 37 -9.64 -6.84 2.45
C LYS A 37 -8.64 -7.12 1.33
N MET A 38 -7.70 -6.20 1.07
CA MET A 38 -6.61 -6.42 0.11
C MET A 38 -5.77 -7.65 0.50
N LYS A 39 -5.41 -7.78 1.79
CA LYS A 39 -4.64 -8.92 2.29
C LYS A 39 -5.39 -10.24 2.12
N THR A 40 -6.70 -10.25 2.39
CA THR A 40 -7.55 -11.44 2.16
C THR A 40 -7.60 -11.84 0.68
N LEU A 41 -7.67 -10.86 -0.23
CA LEU A 41 -7.59 -11.12 -1.67
C LEU A 41 -6.22 -11.66 -2.07
N ALA A 42 -5.16 -11.10 -1.49
CA ALA A 42 -3.77 -11.48 -1.75
C ALA A 42 -3.46 -12.94 -1.38
N ALA A 43 -4.27 -13.57 -0.52
CA ALA A 43 -4.12 -14.99 -0.17
C ALA A 43 -4.45 -15.93 -1.33
N LYS A 44 -5.19 -15.48 -2.35
CA LYS A 44 -5.60 -16.28 -3.51
C LYS A 44 -5.18 -15.68 -4.86
N HIS A 45 -4.83 -14.40 -4.88
CA HIS A 45 -4.51 -13.64 -6.09
C HIS A 45 -3.26 -12.80 -5.85
N GLN A 46 -2.48 -12.54 -6.90
CA GLN A 46 -1.50 -11.45 -6.82
C GLN A 46 -2.25 -10.12 -6.87
N VAL A 47 -2.05 -9.26 -5.87
CA VAL A 47 -2.70 -7.94 -5.80
C VAL A 47 -1.66 -6.85 -5.98
N LEU A 48 -1.85 -5.99 -6.99
CA LEU A 48 -1.08 -4.76 -7.17
C LEU A 48 -1.98 -3.58 -6.82
N CYS A 49 -1.55 -2.76 -5.85
CA CYS A 49 -2.29 -1.60 -5.39
C CYS A 49 -1.42 -0.35 -5.46
N ILE A 50 -1.94 0.71 -6.07
CA ILE A 50 -1.38 2.06 -5.99
C ILE A 50 -2.19 2.81 -4.94
N THR A 51 -1.53 3.38 -3.93
CA THR A 51 -2.19 4.02 -2.78
C THR A 51 -1.31 5.11 -2.17
N HIS A 52 -1.94 6.13 -1.61
CA HIS A 52 -1.28 7.12 -0.76
C HIS A 52 -1.58 6.92 0.73
N LEU A 53 -2.45 5.97 1.09
CA LEU A 53 -2.83 5.71 2.48
C LEU A 53 -1.83 4.77 3.17
N PRO A 54 -1.24 5.19 4.30
CA PRO A 54 -0.28 4.37 5.04
C PRO A 54 -0.89 3.06 5.57
N GLN A 55 -2.17 3.05 5.89
CA GLN A 55 -2.89 1.86 6.37
C GLN A 55 -2.94 0.75 5.30
N VAL A 56 -3.18 1.13 4.04
CA VAL A 56 -3.25 0.19 2.92
C VAL A 56 -1.84 -0.29 2.56
N ALA A 57 -0.87 0.62 2.50
CA ALA A 57 0.54 0.28 2.24
C ALA A 57 1.17 -0.61 3.33
N ALA A 58 0.78 -0.42 4.60
CA ALA A 58 1.23 -1.27 5.70
C ALA A 58 0.72 -2.72 5.56
N ALA A 59 -0.52 -2.93 5.07
CA ALA A 59 -1.11 -4.25 4.87
C ALA A 59 -0.47 -5.08 3.73
N ALA A 60 0.36 -4.47 2.88
CA ALA A 60 0.98 -5.16 1.76
C ALA A 60 2.06 -6.17 2.22
N ALA A 61 2.22 -7.28 1.51
CA ALA A 61 3.35 -8.19 1.74
C ALA A 61 4.68 -7.56 1.30
N THR A 62 4.67 -6.89 0.14
CA THR A 62 5.81 -6.18 -0.44
C THR A 62 5.43 -4.72 -0.67
N HIS A 63 6.34 -3.79 -0.35
CA HIS A 63 6.09 -2.37 -0.50
C HIS A 63 7.13 -1.76 -1.45
N PHE A 64 6.65 -1.13 -2.52
CA PHE A 64 7.48 -0.36 -3.44
C PHE A 64 7.16 1.12 -3.34
N ILE A 65 8.19 1.95 -3.49
CA ILE A 65 8.05 3.40 -3.63
C ILE A 65 8.35 3.81 -5.06
N VAL A 66 7.62 4.81 -5.54
CA VAL A 66 7.87 5.47 -6.83
C VAL A 66 8.43 6.86 -6.55
N THR A 67 9.65 7.12 -7.02
CA THR A 67 10.32 8.42 -6.89
C THR A 67 10.65 9.00 -8.26
N LYS A 68 10.87 10.32 -8.32
CA LYS A 68 11.37 10.99 -9.52
C LYS A 68 12.88 11.15 -9.40
N GLU A 69 13.60 10.86 -10.47
CA GLU A 69 15.05 11.02 -10.58
C GLU A 69 15.37 11.77 -11.87
N VAL A 70 16.36 12.67 -11.84
CA VAL A 70 16.81 13.38 -13.04
C VAL A 70 18.10 12.75 -13.54
N VAL A 71 18.07 12.18 -14.74
CA VAL A 71 19.22 11.57 -15.41
C VAL A 71 19.46 12.33 -16.72
N GLN A 72 20.66 12.89 -16.89
CA GLN A 72 21.05 13.64 -18.09
C GLN A 72 20.03 14.76 -18.47
N GLY A 73 19.51 15.48 -17.47
CA GLY A 73 18.55 16.55 -17.67
C GLY A 73 17.10 16.10 -17.94
N ARG A 74 16.82 14.79 -17.93
CA ARG A 74 15.47 14.23 -18.10
C ARG A 74 14.96 13.60 -16.80
N THR A 75 13.70 13.85 -16.46
CA THR A 75 13.05 13.23 -15.31
C THR A 75 12.55 11.83 -15.65
N HIS A 76 12.93 10.85 -14.84
CA HIS A 76 12.53 9.44 -14.89
C HIS A 76 11.80 9.06 -13.61
N SER A 77 10.87 8.10 -13.71
CA SER A 77 10.28 7.45 -12.54
C SER A 77 11.15 6.25 -12.16
N ARG A 78 11.51 6.15 -10.89
CA ARG A 78 12.24 5.03 -10.31
C ARG A 78 11.34 4.28 -9.34
N LEU A 79 11.26 2.97 -9.50
CA LEU A 79 10.60 2.06 -8.59
C LEU A 79 11.66 1.38 -7.72
N SER A 80 11.49 1.40 -6.40
CA SER A 80 12.39 0.73 -5.45
C SER A 80 11.59 0.01 -4.38
N GLU A 81 11.98 -1.23 -4.06
CA GLU A 81 11.41 -1.94 -2.91
C GLU A 81 11.92 -1.32 -1.60
N VAL A 82 11.04 -1.21 -0.60
CA VAL A 82 11.40 -0.81 0.76
C VAL A 82 11.03 -1.90 1.75
N ALA A 83 12.00 -2.28 2.59
CA ALA A 83 11.85 -3.32 3.60
C ALA A 83 12.43 -2.87 4.95
N GLY A 84 12.06 -3.59 6.02
CA GLY A 84 12.56 -3.35 7.38
C GLY A 84 12.41 -1.89 7.82
N LYS A 85 13.52 -1.27 8.25
CA LYS A 85 13.54 0.11 8.73
C LYS A 85 13.12 1.12 7.65
N ALA A 86 13.55 0.93 6.41
CA ALA A 86 13.18 1.83 5.31
C ALA A 86 11.68 1.82 5.04
N ARG A 87 11.04 0.64 5.16
CA ARG A 87 9.58 0.51 5.06
C ARG A 87 8.87 1.27 6.18
N GLN A 88 9.35 1.17 7.42
CA GLN A 88 8.78 1.90 8.56
C GLN A 88 8.93 3.42 8.40
N GLU A 89 10.10 3.89 7.96
CA GLU A 89 10.33 5.30 7.67
C GLU A 89 9.42 5.83 6.58
N GLU A 90 9.14 5.02 5.55
CA GLU A 90 8.22 5.40 4.48
C GLU A 90 6.77 5.49 4.95
N ILE A 91 6.30 4.51 5.72
CA ILE A 91 4.96 4.57 6.32
C ILE A 91 4.83 5.79 7.25
N ALA A 92 5.88 6.11 8.04
CA ALA A 92 5.89 7.32 8.86
C ALA A 92 5.83 8.60 8.01
N ARG A 93 6.59 8.65 6.91
CA ARG A 93 6.53 9.75 5.93
C ARG A 93 5.11 9.94 5.38
N MET A 94 4.42 8.85 5.01
CA MET A 94 3.03 8.88 4.54
C MET A 94 2.04 9.36 5.61
N LEU A 95 2.32 9.10 6.90
CA LEU A 95 1.53 9.57 8.04
C LEU A 95 1.73 11.07 8.38
N GLY A 96 2.57 11.78 7.65
CA GLY A 96 2.78 13.23 7.84
C GLY A 96 4.16 13.63 8.37
N GLY A 97 5.14 12.71 8.42
CA GLY A 97 6.54 13.09 8.63
C GLY A 97 7.40 12.08 9.39
N LYS A 98 8.66 12.45 9.66
CA LYS A 98 9.66 11.60 10.34
C LYS A 98 9.76 11.84 11.85
N SER A 99 8.69 12.31 12.50
CA SER A 99 8.70 12.48 13.96
C SER A 99 8.75 11.12 14.66
N ASP A 100 9.25 11.09 15.90
CA ASP A 100 9.23 9.87 16.73
C ASP A 100 7.82 9.32 16.93
N SER A 101 6.81 10.21 17.01
CA SER A 101 5.40 9.81 17.08
C SER A 101 4.92 9.11 15.80
N ALA A 102 5.30 9.61 14.63
CA ALA A 102 4.95 9.00 13.35
C ALA A 102 5.64 7.65 13.17
N LEU A 103 6.92 7.53 13.57
CA LEU A 103 7.66 6.27 13.54
C LEU A 103 7.05 5.21 14.46
N LYS A 104 6.59 5.60 15.66
CA LYS A 104 5.87 4.70 16.58
C LYS A 104 4.53 4.26 15.99
N HIS A 105 3.77 5.19 15.40
CA HIS A 105 2.50 4.85 14.76
C HIS A 105 2.70 3.91 13.56
N ALA A 106 3.71 4.17 12.71
CA ALA A 106 4.08 3.31 11.61
C ALA A 106 4.45 1.89 12.08
N ALA A 107 5.22 1.76 13.17
CA ALA A 107 5.55 0.47 13.75
C ALA A 107 4.31 -0.29 14.23
N THR A 108 3.32 0.40 14.80
CA THR A 108 2.05 -0.22 15.20
C THR A 108 1.29 -0.73 13.99
N LEU A 109 1.15 0.07 12.93
CA LEU A 109 0.48 -0.36 11.69
C LEU A 109 1.15 -1.59 11.09
N LEU A 110 2.49 -1.60 11.00
CA LEU A 110 3.29 -2.72 10.46
C LEU A 110 3.20 -4.01 11.29
N LYS A 111 2.88 -3.93 12.59
CA LYS A 111 2.67 -5.11 13.44
C LYS A 111 1.26 -5.68 13.33
N GLN A 112 0.29 -4.84 13.00
CA GLN A 112 -1.12 -5.21 12.86
C GLN A 112 -1.46 -5.73 11.46
N SER A 113 -0.53 -5.59 10.52
CA SER A 113 -0.77 -5.81 9.09
C SER A 113 -0.58 -7.21 8.60
#